data_AF-A0A350PFN4-F1
#
_entry.id   AF-A0A350PFN4-F1
#
_cell.length_a   1.000
_cell.length_b   1.000
_cell.length_c   1.000
_cell.angle_alpha   90.00
_cell.angle_beta   90.00
_cell.angle_gamma   90.00
#
_symmetry.space_group_name_H-M   'P 1'
#
loop_
_entity.id
_entity.type
_entity.pdbx_description
1 polymer ?
#
loop_
_entity_poly.entity_id
_entity_poly.type
_entity_poly.pdbx_seq_one_letter_code
_entity_poly.pdbx_strand_id
1 'polypeptide(L)'
;DEEKKIKSQYDKVKGSAVNPVLREGNSDRRAPKAVKEYARNNPHSMGEWRAESKSHVSTMDHGDFRSTEQSVTLNNATNVTIEHEDISGSKTVLKDGISLLEGEIIDAAVMNKKALLRFLDIQIKEAKETGVLFSLHMKATMMKVSD
;
A
#
# COMPACT_ATOMS: atom_id res chain seq x y z
N ASP A 1 -19.96 -12.27 20.84
CA ASP A 1 -20.37 -12.30 19.40
C ASP A 1 -21.01 -11.01 18.91
N GLU A 2 -21.80 -10.32 19.71
CA GLU A 2 -22.43 -9.04 19.35
C GLU A 2 -21.42 -7.95 18.94
N GLU A 3 -20.36 -7.74 19.75
CA GLU A 3 -19.31 -6.77 19.43
C GLU A 3 -18.56 -7.08 18.12
N LYS A 4 -18.37 -8.38 17.82
CA LYS A 4 -17.74 -8.80 16.54
C LYS A 4 -18.62 -8.42 15.35
N LYS A 5 -19.94 -8.56 15.49
CA LYS A 5 -20.91 -8.16 14.46
C LYS A 5 -20.93 -6.63 14.27
N ILE A 6 -20.95 -5.88 15.37
CA ILE A 6 -20.90 -4.42 15.37
C ILE A 6 -19.61 -3.95 14.68
N LYS A 7 -18.45 -4.50 15.07
CA LYS A 7 -17.16 -4.20 14.45
C LYS A 7 -17.17 -4.48 12.95
N SER A 8 -17.69 -5.63 12.53
CA SER A 8 -17.79 -5.98 11.10
C SER A 8 -18.64 -4.98 10.29
N GLN A 9 -19.74 -4.48 10.86
CA GLN A 9 -20.57 -3.46 10.20
C GLN A 9 -19.82 -2.13 10.06
N TYR A 10 -19.13 -1.67 11.11
CA TYR A 10 -18.32 -0.45 11.04
C TYR A 10 -17.11 -0.60 10.10
N ASP A 11 -16.50 -1.78 10.03
CA ASP A 11 -15.35 -2.07 9.16
C ASP A 11 -15.70 -1.97 7.65
N LYS A 12 -16.98 -2.13 7.30
CA LYS A 12 -17.50 -1.93 5.93
C LYS A 12 -17.62 -0.46 5.54
N VAL A 13 -17.93 0.42 6.49
CA VAL A 13 -18.20 1.86 6.21
C VAL A 13 -16.99 2.76 6.46
N LYS A 14 -16.00 2.32 7.24
CA LYS A 14 -14.77 3.09 7.49
C LYS A 14 -13.73 2.95 6.36
N GLY A 15 -12.89 3.97 6.20
CA GLY A 15 -11.83 4.02 5.18
C GLY A 15 -12.33 4.45 3.80
N SER A 16 -11.63 4.05 2.73
CA SER A 16 -12.03 4.35 1.35
C SER A 16 -13.17 3.44 0.87
N ALA A 17 -14.36 3.55 1.47
CA ALA A 17 -15.52 2.72 1.12
C ALA A 17 -16.26 3.18 -0.16
N VAL A 18 -16.14 4.47 -0.52
CA VAL A 18 -16.90 5.05 -1.66
C VAL A 18 -16.20 4.82 -3.01
N ASN A 19 -14.89 5.05 -3.08
CA ASN A 19 -14.16 4.94 -4.36
C ASN A 19 -14.27 3.56 -5.02
N PRO A 20 -14.18 2.43 -4.30
CA PRO A 20 -14.33 1.10 -4.90
C PRO A 20 -15.71 0.83 -5.51
N VAL A 21 -16.75 1.58 -5.11
CA VAL A 21 -18.12 1.42 -5.61
C VAL A 21 -18.38 2.31 -6.83
N LEU A 22 -17.74 3.48 -6.90
CA LEU A 22 -18.00 4.45 -7.98
C LEU A 22 -17.05 4.33 -9.17
N ARG A 23 -15.90 3.66 -9.01
CA ARG A 23 -14.85 3.58 -10.04
C ARG A 23 -14.96 2.33 -10.90
N GLU A 24 -16.07 2.20 -11.61
CA GLU A 24 -16.33 1.14 -12.60
C GLU A 24 -15.63 1.44 -13.95
N GLY A 25 -14.33 1.76 -13.89
CA GLY A 25 -13.54 2.13 -15.05
C GLY A 25 -12.17 2.71 -14.70
N ASN A 26 -11.38 2.99 -15.74
CA ASN A 26 -10.04 3.55 -15.60
C ASN A 26 -10.07 5.08 -15.37
N SER A 27 -8.94 5.63 -14.92
CA SER A 27 -8.83 7.05 -14.57
C SER A 27 -8.12 7.86 -15.66
N ASP A 28 -8.81 8.85 -16.25
CA ASP A 28 -8.17 9.98 -16.97
C ASP A 28 -8.01 11.17 -16.02
N ARG A 29 -6.76 11.52 -15.68
CA ARG A 29 -6.43 12.63 -14.78
C ARG A 29 -5.43 13.57 -15.42
N ARG A 30 -5.81 14.84 -15.58
CA ARG A 30 -4.98 15.91 -16.13
C ARG A 30 -5.34 17.27 -15.55
N ALA A 31 -4.36 18.15 -15.42
CA ALA A 31 -4.61 19.53 -15.03
C ALA A 31 -5.37 20.27 -16.15
N PRO A 32 -6.53 20.90 -15.87
CA PRO A 32 -7.26 21.67 -16.88
C PRO A 32 -6.43 22.87 -17.40
N LYS A 33 -6.60 23.22 -18.68
CA LYS A 33 -5.86 24.32 -19.32
C LYS A 33 -6.02 25.65 -18.56
N ALA A 34 -7.25 25.99 -18.17
CA ALA A 34 -7.55 27.20 -17.42
C ALA A 34 -6.83 27.24 -16.05
N VAL A 35 -6.80 26.11 -15.33
CA VAL A 35 -6.06 26.00 -14.05
C VAL A 35 -4.56 26.14 -14.29
N LYS A 36 -4.02 25.57 -15.36
CA LYS A 36 -2.60 25.68 -15.69
C LYS A 36 -2.21 27.11 -16.10
N GLU A 37 -3.04 27.80 -16.88
CA GLU A 37 -2.85 29.20 -17.24
C GLU A 37 -2.92 30.12 -16.02
N TYR A 38 -3.91 29.89 -15.15
CA TYR A 38 -4.01 30.60 -13.88
C TYR A 38 -2.75 30.43 -13.02
N ALA A 39 -2.23 29.20 -12.90
CA ALA A 39 -1.02 28.92 -12.14
C ALA A 39 0.25 29.55 -12.76
N ARG A 40 0.30 29.77 -14.09
CA ARG A 40 1.39 30.53 -14.73
C ARG A 40 1.31 32.02 -14.41
N ASN A 41 0.10 32.58 -14.42
CA ASN A 41 -0.13 34.01 -14.15
C ASN A 41 -0.07 34.34 -12.66
N ASN A 42 -0.29 33.35 -11.78
CA ASN A 42 -0.28 33.48 -10.33
C ASN A 42 0.61 32.35 -9.74
N PRO A 43 1.94 32.45 -9.89
CA PRO A 43 2.85 31.41 -9.43
C PRO A 43 2.77 31.28 -7.91
N HIS A 44 2.53 30.05 -7.43
CA HIS A 44 2.62 29.73 -6.01
C HIS A 44 4.08 29.66 -5.58
N SER A 45 4.33 29.82 -4.28
CA SER A 45 5.68 29.72 -3.72
C SER A 45 6.27 28.33 -3.97
N MET A 46 7.46 28.29 -4.55
CA MET A 46 8.27 27.09 -4.71
C MET A 46 9.56 27.30 -3.91
N GLY A 47 9.82 26.44 -2.93
CA GLY A 47 11.05 26.51 -2.15
C GLY A 47 12.29 26.31 -3.02
N GLU A 48 13.34 27.07 -2.75
CA GLU A 48 14.65 26.89 -3.39
C GLU A 48 15.20 25.49 -3.13
N TRP A 49 15.69 24.82 -4.17
CA TRP A 49 16.46 23.59 -4.05
C TRP A 49 17.95 23.89 -4.11
N ARG A 50 18.68 23.37 -3.13
CA ARG A 50 20.14 23.53 -3.01
C ARG A 50 20.85 22.24 -3.35
N ALA A 51 22.02 22.33 -3.97
CA ALA A 51 22.82 21.18 -4.36
C ALA A 51 23.30 20.37 -3.13
N GLU A 52 23.44 21.04 -1.98
CA GLU A 52 23.86 20.48 -0.69
C GLU A 52 22.70 19.82 0.09
N SER A 53 21.51 19.72 -0.51
CA SER A 53 20.35 19.08 0.12
C SER A 53 20.68 17.62 0.46
N LYS A 54 20.52 17.27 1.75
CA LYS A 54 20.66 15.90 2.24
C LYS A 54 19.36 15.10 2.21
N SER A 55 18.27 15.73 1.75
CA SER A 55 16.97 15.06 1.63
C SER A 55 17.05 13.93 0.62
N HIS A 56 16.64 12.74 1.03
CA HIS A 56 16.61 11.55 0.18
C HIS A 56 15.42 10.66 0.57
N VAL A 57 15.10 9.71 -0.29
CA VAL A 57 14.12 8.65 0.00
C VAL A 57 14.89 7.38 0.33
N SER A 58 14.54 6.78 1.45
CA SER A 58 15.00 5.46 1.82
C SER A 58 13.86 4.45 1.72
N THR A 59 14.15 3.31 1.10
CA THR A 59 13.20 2.21 0.92
C THR A 59 13.91 0.88 1.20
N MET A 60 13.14 -0.14 1.57
CA MET A 60 13.68 -1.49 1.75
C MET A 60 14.23 -2.03 0.41
N ASP A 61 15.31 -2.81 0.51
CA ASP A 61 15.98 -3.49 -0.60
C ASP A 61 15.52 -4.95 -0.77
N HIS A 62 15.02 -5.56 0.31
CA HIS A 62 14.48 -6.93 0.33
C HIS A 62 13.40 -7.10 1.41
N GLY A 63 12.57 -8.13 1.26
CA GLY A 63 11.55 -8.50 2.25
C GLY A 63 10.37 -7.52 2.34
N ASP A 64 10.22 -6.63 1.37
CA ASP A 64 9.05 -5.78 1.18
C ASP A 64 8.04 -6.43 0.23
N PHE A 65 6.89 -5.79 0.02
CA PHE A 65 5.88 -6.31 -0.91
C PHE A 65 6.43 -6.45 -2.34
N ARG A 66 7.21 -5.48 -2.82
CA ARG A 66 7.77 -5.50 -4.18
C ARG A 66 8.71 -6.68 -4.40
N SER A 67 9.59 -6.97 -3.46
CA SER A 67 10.61 -8.02 -3.60
C SER A 67 10.08 -9.43 -3.33
N THR A 68 8.90 -9.56 -2.73
CA THR A 68 8.29 -10.86 -2.39
C THR A 68 7.09 -11.22 -3.25
N GLU A 69 6.66 -10.31 -4.13
CA GLU A 69 5.49 -10.49 -4.99
C GLU A 69 5.65 -11.71 -5.91
N GLN A 70 4.60 -12.52 -5.94
CA GLN A 70 4.38 -13.55 -6.94
C GLN A 70 3.06 -13.26 -7.64
N SER A 71 3.05 -13.46 -8.95
CA SER A 71 1.92 -13.15 -9.81
C SER A 71 1.64 -14.30 -10.76
N VAL A 72 0.37 -14.58 -11.00
CA VAL A 72 -0.08 -15.53 -12.02
C VAL A 72 -1.26 -14.96 -12.79
N THR A 73 -1.30 -15.26 -14.09
CA THR A 73 -2.48 -15.04 -14.94
C THR A 73 -3.23 -16.36 -15.09
N LEU A 74 -4.53 -16.35 -14.82
CA LEU A 74 -5.32 -17.57 -14.87
C LEU A 74 -5.76 -17.94 -16.28
N ASN A 75 -5.61 -19.22 -16.63
CA ASN A 75 -6.07 -19.75 -17.91
C ASN A 75 -7.56 -20.12 -17.92
N ASN A 76 -8.18 -20.29 -16.74
CA ASN A 76 -9.59 -20.66 -16.60
C ASN A 76 -10.15 -20.03 -15.33
N ALA A 77 -11.45 -19.74 -15.32
CA ALA A 77 -12.15 -19.33 -14.11
C ALA A 77 -12.10 -20.42 -13.03
N THR A 78 -11.92 -20.03 -11.78
CA THR A 78 -11.78 -20.96 -10.65
C THR A 78 -12.16 -20.30 -9.32
N ASN A 79 -12.23 -21.08 -8.24
CA ASN A 79 -12.34 -20.56 -6.88
C ASN A 79 -11.07 -20.90 -6.09
N VAL A 80 -10.58 -19.95 -5.30
CA VAL A 80 -9.40 -20.14 -4.46
C VAL A 80 -9.70 -19.84 -2.99
N THR A 81 -8.91 -20.48 -2.14
CA THR A 81 -8.92 -20.34 -0.69
C THR A 81 -7.51 -19.93 -0.25
N ILE A 82 -7.41 -18.94 0.63
CA ILE A 82 -6.15 -18.55 1.27
C ILE A 82 -6.08 -19.26 2.61
N GLU A 83 -5.11 -20.17 2.74
CA GLU A 83 -4.87 -20.96 3.95
C GLU A 83 -3.48 -20.64 4.52
N HIS A 84 -3.39 -20.62 5.86
CA HIS A 84 -2.12 -20.64 6.57
C HIS A 84 -1.90 -22.03 7.14
N GLU A 85 -0.78 -22.66 6.77
CA GLU A 85 -0.29 -23.89 7.37
C GLU A 85 0.83 -23.56 8.35
N ASP A 86 0.66 -23.94 9.62
CA ASP A 86 1.68 -23.69 10.64
C ASP A 86 2.80 -24.75 10.63
N ILE A 87 3.81 -24.56 11.47
CA ILE A 87 4.97 -25.47 11.57
C ILE A 87 4.61 -26.90 12.03
N SER A 88 3.41 -27.10 12.57
CA SER A 88 2.89 -28.41 12.97
C SER A 88 2.01 -29.06 11.90
N GLY A 89 1.80 -28.38 10.76
CA GLY A 89 0.91 -28.82 9.68
C GLY A 89 -0.56 -28.47 9.92
N SER A 90 -0.88 -27.68 10.96
CA SER A 90 -2.26 -27.26 11.23
C SER A 90 -2.68 -26.17 10.27
N LYS A 91 -3.82 -26.38 9.61
CA LYS A 91 -4.36 -25.46 8.60
C LYS A 91 -5.40 -24.53 9.20
N THR A 92 -5.23 -23.23 8.94
CA THR A 92 -6.21 -22.19 9.27
C THR A 92 -6.63 -21.47 8.00
N VAL A 93 -7.92 -21.50 7.68
CA VAL A 93 -8.49 -20.76 6.55
C VAL A 93 -8.51 -19.27 6.90
N LEU A 94 -7.76 -18.46 6.16
CA LEU A 94 -7.72 -17.00 6.31
C LEU A 94 -8.84 -16.35 5.52
N LYS A 95 -9.09 -16.85 4.30
CA LYS A 95 -10.16 -16.38 3.43
C LYS A 95 -10.59 -17.48 2.48
N ASP A 96 -11.88 -17.71 2.39
CA ASP A 96 -12.47 -18.67 1.47
C ASP A 96 -13.42 -18.00 0.47
N GLY A 97 -13.73 -18.73 -0.61
CA GLY A 97 -14.70 -18.35 -1.63
C GLY A 97 -14.27 -17.15 -2.48
N ILE A 98 -12.99 -17.09 -2.86
CA ILE A 98 -12.51 -16.07 -3.80
C ILE A 98 -12.72 -16.61 -5.21
N SER A 99 -13.75 -16.10 -5.90
CA SER A 99 -13.99 -16.43 -7.31
C SER A 99 -13.10 -15.59 -8.21
N LEU A 100 -12.39 -16.26 -9.11
CA LEU A 100 -11.49 -15.67 -10.09
C LEU A 100 -11.93 -16.01 -11.51
N LEU A 101 -11.74 -15.07 -12.43
CA LEU A 101 -12.11 -15.17 -13.84
C LEU A 101 -11.00 -15.76 -14.69
N GLU A 102 -11.36 -16.22 -15.89
CA GLU A 102 -10.37 -16.50 -16.94
C GLU A 102 -9.66 -15.20 -17.34
N GLY A 103 -8.34 -15.26 -17.46
CA GLY A 103 -7.49 -14.10 -17.76
C GLY A 103 -7.26 -13.15 -16.57
N GLU A 104 -7.86 -13.41 -15.41
CA GLU A 104 -7.62 -12.61 -14.20
C GLU A 104 -6.17 -12.78 -13.70
N ILE A 105 -5.58 -11.69 -13.24
CA ILE A 105 -4.26 -11.68 -12.60
C ILE A 105 -4.50 -11.62 -11.09
N ILE A 106 -3.86 -12.54 -10.36
CA ILE A 106 -3.85 -12.53 -8.90
C ILE A 106 -2.40 -12.49 -8.41
N ASP A 107 -2.15 -11.57 -7.47
CA ASP A 107 -0.85 -11.33 -6.88
C ASP A 107 -0.87 -11.63 -5.38
N ALA A 108 0.24 -12.15 -4.87
CA ALA A 108 0.45 -12.36 -3.44
C ALA A 108 1.85 -11.89 -3.05
N ALA A 109 1.95 -11.13 -1.96
CA ALA A 109 3.21 -10.59 -1.45
C ALA A 109 3.18 -10.55 0.08
N VAL A 110 4.36 -10.47 0.71
CA VAL A 110 4.49 -10.42 2.17
C VAL A 110 5.52 -9.38 2.61
N MET A 111 5.11 -8.52 3.55
CA MET A 111 6.05 -7.65 4.27
C MET A 111 6.71 -8.45 5.40
N ASN A 112 8.01 -8.69 5.30
CA ASN A 112 8.77 -9.40 6.32
C ASN A 112 9.01 -8.47 7.52
N LYS A 113 8.31 -8.74 8.63
CA LYS A 113 8.44 -7.95 9.88
C LYS A 113 9.88 -7.79 10.37
N LYS A 114 10.72 -8.85 10.29
CA LYS A 114 12.11 -8.76 10.76
C LYS A 114 12.95 -7.87 9.86
N ALA A 115 12.74 -7.93 8.54
CA ALA A 115 13.41 -7.05 7.59
C ALA A 115 12.98 -5.60 7.77
N LEU A 116 11.67 -5.35 7.91
CA LEU A 116 11.11 -4.01 8.14
C LEU A 116 11.67 -3.35 9.42
N LEU A 117 11.65 -4.07 10.54
CA LEU A 117 12.18 -3.53 11.81
C LEU A 117 13.67 -3.20 11.70
N ARG A 118 14.46 -4.10 11.10
CA ARG A 118 15.89 -3.87 10.87
C ARG A 118 16.13 -2.65 9.99
N PHE A 119 15.35 -2.51 8.91
CA PHE A 119 15.41 -1.35 8.03
C PHE A 119 15.14 -0.06 8.81
N LEU A 120 14.04 0.01 9.56
CA LEU A 120 13.68 1.19 10.35
C LEU A 120 14.76 1.54 11.38
N ASP A 121 15.34 0.56 12.07
CA ASP A 121 16.43 0.79 13.04
C ASP A 121 17.67 1.40 12.37
N ILE A 122 18.04 0.89 11.18
CA ILE A 122 19.16 1.43 10.39
C ILE A 122 18.87 2.88 9.97
N GLN A 123 17.67 3.14 9.44
CA GLN A 123 17.30 4.48 8.94
C GLN A 123 17.18 5.52 10.07
N ILE A 124 16.69 5.12 11.24
CA ILE A 124 16.66 6.00 12.42
C ILE A 124 18.08 6.38 12.85
N LYS A 125 18.99 5.40 12.87
CA LYS A 125 20.39 5.62 13.21
C LYS A 125 21.09 6.52 12.19
N GLU A 126 20.91 6.26 10.91
CA GLU A 126 21.49 7.06 9.83
C GLU A 126 20.99 8.51 9.86
N ALA A 127 19.68 8.73 10.04
CA ALA A 127 19.11 10.06 10.14
C ALA A 127 19.74 10.87 11.29
N LYS A 128 19.97 10.20 12.44
CA LYS A 128 20.65 10.79 13.59
C LYS A 128 22.12 11.10 13.32
N GLU A 129 22.86 10.18 12.69
CA GLU A 129 24.28 10.35 12.38
C GLU A 129 24.53 11.44 11.34
N THR A 130 23.65 11.55 10.33
CA THR A 130 23.75 12.54 9.26
C THR A 130 23.13 13.90 9.59
N GLY A 131 22.40 13.96 10.71
CA GLY A 131 21.77 15.17 11.24
C GLY A 131 20.55 15.64 10.45
N VAL A 132 19.80 14.71 9.84
CA VAL A 132 18.57 15.01 9.09
C VAL A 132 17.31 14.61 9.86
N LEU A 133 16.16 15.19 9.50
CA LEU A 133 14.88 14.84 10.11
C LEU A 133 14.43 13.45 9.65
N PHE A 134 14.07 12.60 10.60
CA PHE A 134 13.39 11.34 10.29
C PHE A 134 11.91 11.60 10.02
N SER A 135 11.43 11.17 8.86
CA SER A 135 10.02 11.28 8.48
C SER A 135 9.52 9.98 7.88
N LEU A 136 8.26 9.63 8.16
CA LEU A 136 7.61 8.41 7.67
C LEU A 136 6.41 8.81 6.80
N HIS A 137 6.41 8.35 5.55
CA HIS A 137 5.40 8.68 4.55
C HIS A 137 4.59 7.43 4.20
N MET A 138 3.34 7.39 4.66
CA MET A 138 2.44 6.25 4.54
C MET A 138 1.05 6.70 4.07
N LYS A 139 0.16 5.75 3.79
CA LYS A 139 -1.20 5.99 3.31
C LYS A 139 -2.26 5.31 4.19
N ALA A 140 -2.08 5.36 5.52
CA ALA A 140 -2.87 4.68 6.56
C ALA A 140 -4.40 4.70 6.35
N THR A 141 -4.99 5.83 5.95
CA THR A 141 -6.45 5.91 5.74
C THR A 141 -6.93 5.06 4.56
N MET A 142 -6.15 5.00 3.48
CA MET A 142 -6.50 4.23 2.28
C MET A 142 -6.12 2.76 2.48
N MET A 143 -4.93 2.52 3.01
CA MET A 143 -4.35 1.21 3.25
C MET A 143 -4.72 0.71 4.65
N LYS A 144 -6.03 0.68 4.97
CA LYS A 144 -6.61 0.51 6.32
C LYS A 144 -6.22 -0.73 7.14
N VAL A 145 -5.42 -1.62 6.57
CA VAL A 145 -4.98 -2.89 7.20
C VAL A 145 -3.45 -2.98 7.21
N SER A 146 -2.78 -2.64 6.11
CA SER A 146 -1.32 -2.82 5.98
C SER A 146 -0.51 -1.67 6.55
N ASP A 147 -1.01 -0.44 6.40
CA ASP A 147 -0.39 0.79 6.90
C ASP A 147 -1.00 1.17 8.26
#